data_AF-A0A7Y2UPP7-F1
#
_entry.id   AF-A0A7Y2UPP7-F1
#
_cell.length_a   1.000
_cell.length_b   1.000
_cell.length_c   1.000
_cell.angle_alpha   90.00
_cell.angle_beta   90.00
_cell.angle_gamma   90.00
#
_symmetry.space_group_name_H-M   'P 1'
#
loop_
_entity.id
_entity.type
_entity.pdbx_description
1 polymer ?
#
loop_
_entity_poly.entity_id
_entity_poly.type
_entity_poly.pdbx_seq_one_letter_code
_entity_poly.pdbx_strand_id
1 'polypeptide(L)'
;MTDDVTHCASDGSHPSDCDILEGYRSRAREKKRPPTEEERVLLAKAGPIRLLLLDVDGVLTDGRLYYSEEGVESKTFNTKDGLGIRLVQRAEVMTGIITARQSRLVARRAEELEMDAIRQG
;
A
#
# COMPACT_ATOMS: atom_id res chain seq x y z
N MET A 1 -14.75 15.53 41.40
CA MET A 1 -15.82 14.56 41.64
C MET A 1 -17.06 15.10 40.94
N THR A 2 -17.13 14.90 39.64
CA THR A 2 -18.33 15.08 38.81
C THR A 2 -18.25 14.00 37.75
N ASP A 3 -19.21 13.10 37.81
CA ASP A 3 -19.33 11.88 37.04
C ASP A 3 -19.63 12.20 35.57
N ASP A 4 -18.63 12.02 34.69
CA ASP A 4 -18.75 12.22 33.23
C ASP A 4 -18.80 10.89 32.48
N VAL A 5 -19.44 9.88 33.08
CA VAL A 5 -19.62 8.53 32.50
C VAL A 5 -21.02 8.34 31.92
N THR A 6 -21.90 9.33 32.09
CA THR A 6 -23.33 9.23 31.74
C THR A 6 -23.62 9.43 30.25
N HIS A 7 -22.60 9.66 29.41
CA HIS A 7 -22.74 9.91 27.97
C HIS A 7 -22.19 8.79 27.07
N CYS A 8 -21.99 7.58 27.61
CA CYS A 8 -21.62 6.41 26.79
C CYS A 8 -22.84 5.63 26.23
N ALA A 9 -24.08 6.13 26.40
CA ALA A 9 -25.26 5.46 25.85
C ALA A 9 -25.49 5.87 24.40
N SER A 10 -25.30 4.95 23.45
CA SER A 10 -25.60 5.16 22.03
C SER A 10 -27.12 5.07 21.79
N ASP A 11 -27.70 6.03 21.10
CA ASP A 11 -29.11 6.00 20.65
C ASP A 11 -29.34 5.05 19.45
N GLY A 12 -28.28 4.38 18.98
CA GLY A 12 -28.29 3.44 17.87
C GLY A 12 -28.27 4.08 16.48
N SER A 13 -28.35 5.40 16.37
CA SER A 13 -28.22 6.12 15.10
C SER A 13 -26.75 6.31 14.72
N HIS A 14 -25.91 6.62 15.70
CA HIS A 14 -24.47 6.84 15.54
C HIS A 14 -23.69 6.29 16.75
N PRO A 15 -22.41 5.90 16.55
CA PRO A 15 -21.57 5.44 17.65
C PRO A 15 -21.39 6.56 18.67
N SER A 16 -21.43 6.22 19.96
CA SER A 16 -21.17 7.17 21.04
C SER A 16 -19.70 7.61 21.03
N ASP A 17 -19.39 8.70 21.74
CA ASP A 17 -18.01 9.14 21.93
C ASP A 17 -17.13 8.03 22.56
N CYS A 18 -17.71 7.23 23.45
CA CYS A 18 -17.04 6.09 24.06
C CYS A 18 -16.75 4.99 23.04
N ASP A 19 -17.69 4.70 22.13
CA ASP A 19 -17.49 3.72 21.05
C ASP A 19 -16.41 4.17 20.06
N ILE A 20 -16.41 5.47 19.72
CA ILE A 20 -15.41 6.08 18.86
C ILE A 20 -14.02 5.98 19.51
N LEU A 21 -13.90 6.37 20.79
CA LEU A 21 -12.64 6.30 21.53
C LEU A 21 -12.13 4.86 21.67
N GLU A 22 -13.01 3.90 21.94
CA GLU A 22 -12.64 2.50 22.02
C GLU A 22 -12.23 1.94 20.65
N GLY A 23 -12.90 2.35 19.58
CA GLY A 23 -12.48 2.06 18.20
C GLY A 23 -11.07 2.58 17.89
N TYR A 24 -10.74 3.82 18.28
CA TYR A 24 -9.39 4.36 18.13
C TYR A 24 -8.35 3.58 18.95
N ARG A 25 -8.68 3.23 20.20
CA ARG A 25 -7.82 2.43 21.08
C ARG A 25 -7.56 1.04 20.50
N SER A 26 -8.59 0.37 19.98
CA SER A 26 -8.47 -0.94 19.35
C SER A 26 -7.51 -0.90 18.17
N ARG A 27 -7.69 0.05 17.23
CA ARG A 27 -6.79 0.25 16.09
C ARG A 27 -5.35 0.55 16.51
N ALA A 28 -5.17 1.34 17.57
CA ALA A 28 -3.84 1.64 18.10
C ALA A 28 -3.17 0.40 18.70
N ARG A 29 -3.93 -0.48 19.37
CA ARG A 29 -3.43 -1.77 19.90
C ARG A 29 -3.08 -2.71 18.75
N GLU A 30 -3.97 -2.85 17.76
CA GLU A 30 -3.73 -3.68 16.57
C GLU A 30 -2.48 -3.23 15.81
N LYS A 31 -2.29 -1.92 15.62
CA LYS A 31 -1.11 -1.37 14.95
C LYS A 31 0.20 -1.63 15.72
N LYS A 32 0.13 -1.79 17.04
CA LYS A 32 1.27 -2.10 17.91
C LYS A 32 1.42 -3.61 18.21
N ARG A 33 0.62 -4.46 17.56
CA ARG A 33 0.70 -5.92 17.70
C ARG A 33 2.13 -6.40 17.38
N PRO A 34 2.73 -7.27 18.20
CA PRO A 34 4.00 -7.91 17.83
C PRO A 34 3.80 -8.86 16.63
N PRO A 35 4.81 -9.01 15.76
CA PRO A 35 4.72 -9.93 14.63
C PRO A 35 4.54 -11.38 15.12
N THR A 36 3.72 -12.14 14.39
CA THR A 36 3.55 -13.59 14.56
C THR A 36 4.87 -14.31 14.25
N GLU A 37 4.95 -15.59 14.61
CA GLU A 37 6.14 -16.40 14.30
C GLU A 37 6.38 -16.54 12.79
N GLU A 38 5.31 -16.73 12.02
CA GLU A 38 5.37 -16.75 10.55
C GLU A 38 5.89 -15.43 9.99
N GLU A 39 5.37 -14.29 10.50
CA GLU A 39 5.83 -12.96 10.10
C GLU A 39 7.31 -12.75 10.44
N ARG A 40 7.80 -13.25 11.58
CA ARG A 40 9.22 -13.17 11.97
C ARG A 40 10.11 -13.95 11.01
N VAL A 41 9.72 -15.16 10.64
CA VAL A 41 10.44 -15.99 9.66
C VAL A 41 10.49 -15.28 8.30
N LEU A 42 9.36 -14.70 7.85
CA LEU A 42 9.31 -13.96 6.59
C LEU A 42 10.16 -12.68 6.62
N LEU A 43 10.12 -11.92 7.71
CA LEU A 43 10.94 -10.72 7.89
C LEU A 43 12.44 -11.05 7.87
N ALA A 44 12.85 -12.15 8.52
CA ALA A 44 14.22 -12.62 8.47
C ALA A 44 14.66 -12.98 7.04
N LYS A 45 13.78 -13.62 6.26
CA LYS A 45 14.03 -13.93 4.84
C LYS A 45 14.08 -12.69 3.95
N ALA A 46 13.32 -11.65 4.28
CA ALA A 46 13.30 -10.40 3.53
C ALA A 46 14.51 -9.49 3.83
N GLY A 47 15.11 -9.60 5.02
CA GLY A 47 16.26 -8.78 5.46
C GLY A 47 17.44 -8.67 4.48
N PRO A 48 17.90 -9.74 3.80
CA PRO A 48 19.02 -9.65 2.85
C PRO A 48 18.65 -9.10 1.46
N ILE A 49 17.37 -8.84 1.16
CA ILE A 49 16.95 -8.37 -0.17
C ILE A 49 17.53 -6.97 -0.44
N ARG A 50 18.19 -6.81 -1.59
CA ARG A 50 18.79 -5.54 -2.04
C ARG A 50 18.16 -4.95 -3.31
N LEU A 51 17.28 -5.72 -3.96
CA LEU A 51 16.60 -5.33 -5.18
C LEU A 51 15.17 -5.88 -5.16
N LEU A 52 14.19 -5.00 -5.40
CA LEU A 52 12.79 -5.34 -5.59
C LEU A 52 12.37 -5.05 -7.03
N LEU A 53 12.08 -6.10 -7.79
CA LEU A 53 11.55 -6.00 -9.15
C LEU A 53 10.07 -6.39 -9.13
N LEU A 54 9.24 -5.55 -9.74
CA LEU A 54 7.78 -5.70 -9.73
C LEU A 54 7.26 -5.90 -11.15
N ASP A 55 6.28 -6.78 -11.32
CA ASP A 55 5.43 -6.72 -12.51
C ASP A 55 4.49 -5.52 -12.41
N VAL A 56 3.83 -5.19 -13.52
CA VAL A 56 2.88 -4.09 -13.62
C VAL A 56 1.46 -4.60 -13.53
N ASP A 57 1.04 -5.41 -14.50
CA ASP A 57 -0.38 -5.73 -14.68
C ASP A 57 -0.83 -6.85 -13.73
N GLY A 58 -1.68 -6.49 -12.76
CA GLY A 58 -2.10 -7.39 -11.69
C GLY A 58 -1.20 -7.34 -10.45
N VAL A 59 -0.15 -6.52 -10.46
CA VAL A 59 0.71 -6.26 -9.29
C VAL A 59 0.63 -4.79 -8.89
N LEU A 60 1.07 -3.87 -9.75
CA LEU A 60 0.97 -2.43 -9.53
C LEU A 60 -0.36 -1.83 -10.02
N THR A 61 -1.10 -2.60 -10.81
CA THR A 61 -2.46 -2.30 -11.28
C THR A 61 -3.42 -3.41 -10.83
N ASP A 62 -4.72 -3.18 -10.99
CA ASP A 62 -5.75 -4.19 -10.77
C ASP A 62 -5.87 -5.22 -11.92
N GLY A 63 -4.92 -5.20 -12.87
CA GLY A 63 -4.86 -6.11 -14.01
C GLY A 63 -5.85 -5.79 -15.13
N ARG A 64 -6.65 -4.71 -15.01
CA ARG A 64 -7.58 -4.29 -16.05
C ARG A 64 -6.89 -3.43 -17.10
N LEU A 65 -7.38 -3.54 -18.33
CA LEU A 65 -6.94 -2.73 -19.47
C LEU A 65 -8.14 -1.92 -19.96
N TYR A 66 -7.97 -0.61 -20.00
CA TYR A 66 -8.97 0.31 -20.49
C TYR A 66 -8.53 0.85 -21.85
N TYR A 67 -9.38 0.67 -22.85
CA TYR A 67 -9.17 1.14 -24.22
C TYR A 67 -10.30 2.09 -24.61
N SER A 68 -9.96 3.21 -25.25
CA SER A 68 -10.93 4.03 -25.97
C SER A 68 -11.03 3.60 -27.44
N GLU A 69 -12.12 3.99 -28.10
CA GLU A 69 -12.29 3.76 -29.54
C GLU A 69 -11.21 4.48 -30.37
N GLU A 70 -10.62 5.57 -29.86
CA GLU A 70 -9.48 6.24 -30.50
C GLU A 70 -8.13 5.57 -30.22
N GLY A 71 -8.11 4.42 -29.53
CA GLY A 71 -6.91 3.66 -29.22
C GLY A 71 -6.11 4.20 -28.04
N VAL A 72 -6.70 5.05 -27.19
CA VAL A 72 -6.06 5.50 -25.96
C VAL A 72 -6.10 4.37 -24.93
N GLU A 73 -4.93 3.98 -24.42
CA GLU A 73 -4.80 3.06 -23.29
C GLU A 73 -4.73 3.86 -21.98
N SER A 74 -5.42 3.36 -20.94
CA SER A 74 -5.31 3.87 -19.57
C SER A 74 -5.01 2.76 -18.58
N LYS A 75 -4.21 3.08 -17.55
CA LYS A 75 -3.83 2.20 -16.44
C LYS A 75 -3.99 2.96 -15.12
N THR A 76 -4.49 2.26 -14.12
CA THR A 76 -4.68 2.82 -12.77
C THR A 76 -3.64 2.23 -11.83
N PHE A 77 -2.97 3.10 -11.06
CA PHE A 77 -1.98 2.74 -10.06
C PHE A 77 -2.44 3.19 -8.66
N ASN A 78 -1.96 2.53 -7.61
CA ASN A 78 -2.30 2.89 -6.24
C ASN A 78 -1.28 3.89 -5.65
N THR A 79 -1.79 4.97 -5.04
CA THR A 79 -0.95 5.96 -4.36
C THR A 79 -0.23 5.38 -3.13
N LYS A 80 -0.86 4.45 -2.40
CA LYS A 80 -0.25 3.80 -1.23
C LYS A 80 0.92 2.92 -1.63
N ASP A 81 0.84 2.25 -2.77
CA ASP A 81 1.96 1.44 -3.29
C ASP A 81 3.15 2.33 -3.65
N GLY A 82 2.89 3.53 -4.19
CA GLY A 82 3.92 4.55 -4.40
C GLY A 82 4.66 4.91 -3.11
N LEU A 83 3.93 5.13 -2.01
CA LEU A 83 4.55 5.36 -0.70
C LEU A 83 5.36 4.15 -0.23
N GLY A 84 4.83 2.93 -0.39
CA GLY A 84 5.53 1.69 -0.04
C GLY A 84 6.87 1.55 -0.76
N ILE A 85 6.89 1.78 -2.07
CA ILE A 85 8.10 1.74 -2.90
C ILE A 85 9.11 2.80 -2.44
N ARG A 86 8.67 4.03 -2.18
CA ARG A 86 9.56 5.08 -1.64
C ARG A 86 10.14 4.71 -0.27
N LEU A 87 9.38 4.01 0.59
CA LEU A 87 9.89 3.54 1.88
C LEU A 87 10.95 2.44 1.71
N VAL A 88 10.75 1.53 0.75
CA VAL A 88 11.74 0.48 0.40
C VAL A 88 13.04 1.12 -0.13
N GLN A 89 12.93 2.11 -1.02
CA GLN A 89 14.08 2.88 -1.52
C GLN A 89 14.84 3.60 -0.39
N ARG A 90 14.13 4.17 0.59
CA ARG A 90 14.75 4.79 1.78
C ARG A 90 15.51 3.80 2.67
N ALA A 91 15.19 2.51 2.57
CA ALA A 91 15.95 1.44 3.19
C ALA A 91 17.12 0.96 2.30
N GLU A 92 17.50 1.73 1.29
CA GLU A 92 18.60 1.46 0.35
C GLU A 92 18.42 0.16 -0.46
N VAL A 93 17.17 -0.25 -0.66
CA VAL A 93 16.81 -1.36 -1.56
C VAL A 93 16.46 -0.75 -2.92
N MET A 94 17.20 -1.16 -3.95
CA MET A 94 16.93 -0.73 -5.32
C MET A 94 15.55 -1.22 -5.76
N THR A 95 14.86 -0.44 -6.59
CA THR A 95 13.52 -0.81 -7.08
C THR A 95 13.46 -0.72 -8.60
N GLY A 96 12.63 -1.59 -9.19
CA GLY A 96 12.44 -1.59 -10.63
C GLY A 96 11.20 -2.35 -11.07
N ILE A 97 10.94 -2.29 -12.36
CA ILE A 97 9.81 -2.97 -13.00
C ILE A 97 10.27 -3.83 -14.18
N ILE A 98 9.66 -5.01 -14.30
CA ILE A 98 9.78 -5.90 -15.44
C ILE A 98 8.38 -6.28 -15.88
N THR A 99 8.02 -5.95 -17.13
CA THR A 99 6.71 -6.32 -17.68
C THR A 99 6.81 -6.65 -19.16
N ALA A 100 5.97 -7.57 -19.62
CA ALA A 100 5.89 -7.98 -21.03
C ALA A 100 5.17 -6.96 -21.92
N ARG A 101 4.54 -5.93 -21.33
CA ARG A 101 3.85 -4.89 -22.08
C ARG A 101 4.70 -3.64 -22.19
N GLN A 102 4.61 -2.97 -23.32
CA GLN A 102 5.26 -1.67 -23.53
C GLN A 102 4.21 -0.56 -23.46
N SER A 103 4.35 0.37 -22.51
CA SER A 103 3.45 1.50 -22.34
C SER A 103 4.18 2.74 -21.82
N ARG A 104 3.85 3.90 -22.41
CA ARG A 104 4.35 5.20 -21.92
C ARG A 104 3.87 5.50 -20.50
N LEU A 105 2.71 4.98 -20.10
CA LEU A 105 2.16 5.15 -18.74
C LEU A 105 3.04 4.48 -17.68
N VAL A 106 3.55 3.28 -18.00
CA VAL A 106 4.45 2.52 -17.13
C VAL A 106 5.79 3.24 -16.98
N ALA A 107 6.35 3.71 -18.10
CA ALA A 107 7.60 4.49 -18.06
C ALA A 107 7.46 5.77 -17.21
N ARG A 108 6.38 6.54 -17.42
CA ARG A 108 6.09 7.73 -16.61
C ARG A 108 5.97 7.39 -15.14
N ARG A 109 5.24 6.33 -14.78
CA ARG A 109 5.04 5.96 -13.37
C ARG A 109 6.36 5.56 -12.69
N ALA A 110 7.21 4.82 -13.39
CA ALA A 110 8.51 4.45 -12.88
C ALA A 110 9.45 5.65 -12.72
N GLU A 111 9.39 6.62 -13.64
CA GLU A 111 10.10 7.91 -13.52
C GLU A 111 9.61 8.73 -12.32
N GLU A 112 8.28 8.86 -12.11
CA GLU A 112 7.70 9.53 -10.94
C GLU A 112 8.15 8.91 -9.60
N LEU A 113 8.38 7.59 -9.60
CA LEU A 113 8.85 6.85 -8.43
C LEU A 113 10.38 6.76 -8.36
N GLU A 114 11.10 7.34 -9.33
CA GLU A 114 12.56 7.28 -9.44
C GLU A 114 13.09 5.83 -9.31
N MET A 115 12.51 4.91 -10.05
CA MET A 115 12.95 3.51 -10.07
C MET A 115 14.29 3.36 -10.80
N ASP A 116 15.15 2.48 -10.28
CA ASP A 116 16.51 2.25 -10.78
C ASP A 116 16.53 1.45 -12.09
N ALA A 117 15.54 0.57 -12.30
CA ALA A 117 15.52 -0.33 -13.45
C ALA A 117 14.12 -0.43 -14.08
N ILE A 118 14.05 -0.27 -15.40
CA ILE A 118 12.82 -0.42 -16.19
C ILE A 118 13.08 -1.34 -17.36
N ARG A 119 12.39 -2.49 -17.39
CA ARG A 119 12.37 -3.41 -18.53
C ARG A 119 10.94 -3.62 -19.01
N GLN A 120 10.71 -3.32 -20.29
CA GLN A 120 9.43 -3.52 -20.97
C GLN A 120 9.66 -4.32 -22.26
N GLY A 121 8.67 -5.12 -22.65
CA GLY A 121 8.62 -5.84 -23.94
C GLY A 121 8.45 -7.33 -23.82
#